data_AF-A0A9D9X773-F1
#
_entry.id   AF-A0A9D9X773-F1
#
_cell.length_a   1.000
_cell.length_b   1.000
_cell.length_c   1.000
_cell.angle_alpha   90.00
_cell.angle_beta   90.00
_cell.angle_gamma   90.00
#
_symmetry.space_group_name_H-M   'P 1'
#
loop_
_entity.id
_entity.type
_entity.pdbx_description
1 polymer ?
#
loop_
_entity_poly.entity_id
_entity_poly.type
_entity_poly.pdbx_seq_one_letter_code
_entity_poly.pdbx_strand_id
1 'polypeptide(L)'
;MEPFGPAFEGDEQARAALDALLESLQQRHKGSVLAVLFYGSCLRSGDLFDGLVDLYVIVSGYRQAHTHFLSAFANRVLAPNVYYLQRAVGEGSVRCKYAVLSIGDLERGVSRKWFESYIWGRFSQPVALAFSADDTTRDRVRSCLRRAVITLLDRTLPCAPPNGTISELWERGLVLSYATELRAEGSRRPSTLVEYGAGFFQQATEAVAVQLRWSFEVDGRNYRAAPPDRVRQHARLAWALRRASGKLLSVLRLFKALFTFEGGFDYIAWKLERHSGKVITIPPKVRKYPLLFVWGFMWRLYRDGVLR
;
A
#
# COMPACT_ATOMS: atom_id res chain seq x y z
N MET A 1 16.62 -4.37 17.25
CA MET A 1 16.22 -3.26 16.36
C MET A 1 14.75 -3.46 16.04
N GLU A 2 13.91 -2.43 16.13
CA GLU A 2 12.48 -2.60 15.86
C GLU A 2 12.23 -2.89 14.37
N PRO A 3 11.32 -3.80 14.02
CA PRO A 3 11.10 -4.23 12.64
C PRO A 3 10.39 -3.19 11.77
N PHE A 4 10.05 -2.02 12.32
CA PHE A 4 9.20 -1.02 11.69
C PHE A 4 10.00 -0.03 10.87
N GLY A 5 9.85 -0.10 9.54
CA GLY A 5 10.48 0.84 8.61
C GLY A 5 12.01 0.87 8.73
N PRO A 6 12.69 -0.27 8.52
CA PRO A 6 14.14 -0.26 8.31
C PRO A 6 14.49 0.60 7.09
N ALA A 7 15.73 1.07 7.03
CA ALA A 7 16.23 1.70 5.80
C ALA A 7 16.23 0.69 4.65
N PHE A 8 16.18 1.18 3.42
CA PHE A 8 16.32 0.31 2.25
C PHE A 8 17.80 -0.07 2.06
N GLU A 9 18.10 -1.37 2.07
CA GLU A 9 19.46 -1.93 1.95
C GLU A 9 19.74 -2.50 0.54
N GLY A 10 19.29 -1.80 -0.51
CA GLY A 10 19.59 -2.20 -1.89
C GLY A 10 21.06 -1.98 -2.26
N ASP A 11 21.50 -2.57 -3.37
CA ASP A 11 22.82 -2.29 -3.94
C ASP A 11 22.95 -0.81 -4.36
N GLU A 12 24.16 -0.42 -4.79
CA GLU A 12 24.43 0.97 -5.20
C GLU A 12 23.54 1.44 -6.36
N GLN A 13 23.29 0.56 -7.34
CA GLN A 13 22.49 0.90 -8.52
C GLN A 13 21.01 1.09 -8.17
N ALA A 14 20.47 0.21 -7.32
CA ALA A 14 19.13 0.31 -6.77
C ALA A 14 18.94 1.56 -5.91
N ARG A 15 19.94 1.91 -5.09
CA ARG A 15 19.91 3.14 -4.29
C ARG A 15 19.92 4.38 -5.18
N ALA A 16 20.81 4.45 -6.18
CA ALA A 16 20.84 5.55 -7.13
C ALA A 16 19.50 5.70 -7.91
N ALA A 17 18.88 4.59 -8.31
CA ALA A 17 17.58 4.61 -8.96
C ALA A 17 16.46 5.12 -8.02
N LEU A 18 16.49 4.71 -6.76
CA LEU A 18 15.55 5.19 -5.74
C LEU A 18 15.76 6.68 -5.47
N ASP A 19 17.00 7.16 -5.35
CA ASP A 19 17.32 8.56 -5.12
C ASP A 19 16.81 9.46 -6.24
N ALA A 20 16.97 9.07 -7.51
CA ALA A 20 16.43 9.81 -8.66
C ALA A 20 14.88 9.92 -8.61
N LEU A 21 14.20 8.88 -8.12
CA LEU A 21 12.76 8.94 -7.88
C LEU A 21 12.42 9.89 -6.72
N LEU A 22 13.16 9.80 -5.61
CA LEU A 22 12.96 10.63 -4.42
C LEU A 22 13.12 12.12 -4.74
N GLU A 23 14.17 12.51 -5.46
CA GLU A 23 14.38 13.89 -5.90
C GLU A 23 13.19 14.40 -6.72
N SER A 24 12.69 13.57 -7.63
CA SER A 24 11.55 13.92 -8.48
C SER A 24 10.26 14.10 -7.68
N LEU A 25 10.05 13.28 -6.66
CA LEU A 25 8.91 13.39 -5.76
C LEU A 25 9.00 14.65 -4.90
N GLN A 26 10.18 14.96 -4.37
CA GLN A 26 10.43 16.17 -3.58
C GLN A 26 10.18 17.44 -4.41
N GLN A 27 10.69 17.48 -5.64
CA GLN A 27 10.46 18.59 -6.58
C GLN A 27 8.97 18.74 -6.91
N ARG A 28 8.30 17.64 -7.27
CA ARG A 28 6.88 17.65 -7.67
C ARG A 28 5.96 18.14 -6.54
N HIS A 29 6.27 17.76 -5.30
CA HIS A 29 5.48 18.11 -4.13
C HIS A 29 6.06 19.29 -3.33
N LYS A 30 6.94 20.10 -3.95
CA LYS A 30 7.40 21.41 -3.45
C LYS A 30 7.87 21.40 -1.99
N GLY A 31 8.62 20.38 -1.58
CA GLY A 31 9.14 20.25 -0.22
C GLY A 31 8.12 19.86 0.86
N SER A 32 6.88 19.50 0.49
CA SER A 32 5.87 19.01 1.45
C SER A 32 6.03 17.53 1.82
N VAL A 33 6.98 16.82 1.18
CA VAL A 33 7.28 15.41 1.44
C VAL A 33 7.99 15.28 2.79
N LEU A 34 7.35 14.60 3.72
CA LEU A 34 7.87 14.30 5.04
C LEU A 34 8.60 12.95 5.05
N ALA A 35 8.02 11.94 4.41
CA ALA A 35 8.64 10.62 4.33
C ALA A 35 8.22 9.88 3.06
N VAL A 36 9.03 8.92 2.64
CA VAL A 36 8.69 8.00 1.55
C VAL A 36 8.85 6.57 2.04
N LEU A 37 7.80 5.78 1.90
CA LEU A 37 7.77 4.36 2.25
C LEU A 37 7.80 3.52 0.98
N PHE A 38 8.80 2.65 0.88
CA PHE A 38 8.97 1.71 -0.22
C PHE A 38 8.39 0.35 0.16
N TYR A 39 7.61 -0.25 -0.75
CA TYR A 39 7.01 -1.56 -0.54
C TYR A 39 6.91 -2.34 -1.86
N GLY A 40 6.29 -3.52 -1.81
CA GLY A 40 5.91 -4.25 -3.01
C GLY A 40 6.96 -5.25 -3.45
N SER A 41 6.89 -5.67 -4.72
CA SER A 41 7.76 -6.71 -5.28
C SER A 41 9.20 -6.25 -5.48
N CYS A 42 9.43 -5.02 -5.94
CA CYS A 42 10.78 -4.49 -6.14
C CYS A 42 11.59 -4.43 -4.85
N LEU A 43 10.93 -4.14 -3.72
CA LEU A 43 11.59 -4.19 -2.41
C LEU A 43 12.08 -5.61 -2.07
N ARG A 44 11.37 -6.65 -2.54
CA ARG A 44 11.75 -8.06 -2.27
C ARG A 44 12.77 -8.60 -3.26
N SER A 45 12.72 -8.17 -4.53
CA SER A 45 13.64 -8.64 -5.56
C SER A 45 14.95 -7.87 -5.60
N GLY A 46 15.00 -6.65 -5.06
CA GLY A 46 16.17 -5.76 -5.15
C GLY A 46 16.31 -5.05 -6.50
N ASP A 47 15.72 -5.60 -7.57
CA ASP A 47 15.73 -4.99 -8.91
C ASP A 47 14.63 -3.92 -9.09
N LEU A 48 15.05 -2.67 -9.23
CA LEU A 48 14.18 -1.51 -9.49
C LEU A 48 14.01 -1.19 -10.98
N PHE A 49 14.87 -1.72 -11.86
CA PHE A 49 14.85 -1.41 -13.30
C PHE A 49 13.93 -2.35 -14.07
N ASP A 50 13.84 -3.61 -13.67
CA ASP A 50 12.93 -4.57 -14.29
C ASP A 50 11.48 -4.43 -13.76
N GLY A 51 11.27 -3.72 -12.65
CA GLY A 51 9.99 -3.63 -11.98
C GLY A 51 9.30 -2.27 -11.99
N LEU A 52 8.14 -2.21 -11.33
CA LEU A 52 7.46 -0.97 -10.98
C LEU A 52 7.66 -0.73 -9.48
N VAL A 53 8.37 0.33 -9.14
CA VAL A 53 8.62 0.70 -7.75
C VAL A 53 7.31 1.22 -7.13
N ASP A 54 6.85 0.59 -6.05
CA ASP A 54 5.63 0.98 -5.34
C ASP A 54 5.98 1.83 -4.12
N LEU A 55 5.52 3.08 -4.09
CA LEU A 55 5.84 4.04 -3.01
C LEU A 55 4.59 4.61 -2.33
N TYR A 56 4.69 4.93 -1.04
CA TYR A 56 3.80 5.89 -0.39
C TYR A 56 4.59 7.16 -0.09
N VAL A 57 4.05 8.29 -0.54
CA VAL A 57 4.61 9.63 -0.27
C VAL A 57 3.79 10.24 0.86
N ILE A 58 4.41 10.35 2.03
CA ILE A 58 3.81 10.96 3.21
C ILE A 58 4.10 12.45 3.18
N VAL A 59 3.04 13.26 3.18
CA VAL A 59 3.13 14.71 3.08
C VAL A 59 2.63 15.41 4.33
N SER A 60 3.08 16.64 4.55
CA SER A 60 2.61 17.50 5.66
C SER A 60 1.11 17.78 5.56
N GLY A 61 0.60 18.01 4.35
CA GLY A 61 -0.81 18.21 4.06
C GLY A 61 -1.12 18.35 2.58
N TYR A 62 -2.33 17.99 2.18
CA TYR A 62 -2.70 17.92 0.76
C TYR A 62 -2.72 19.24 0.03
N ARG A 63 -3.03 20.35 0.71
CA ARG A 63 -3.06 21.68 0.07
C ARG A 63 -1.67 22.14 -0.38
N GLN A 64 -0.63 21.74 0.34
CA GLN A 64 0.77 22.05 -0.01
C GLN A 64 1.31 21.05 -1.04
N ALA A 65 0.88 19.79 -0.95
CA ALA A 65 1.36 18.71 -1.82
C ALA A 65 0.77 18.71 -3.23
N HIS A 66 -0.45 19.23 -3.42
CA HIS A 66 -1.13 19.25 -4.72
C HIS A 66 -1.15 20.66 -5.31
N THR A 67 -0.86 20.77 -6.60
CA THR A 67 -1.00 22.02 -7.37
C THR A 67 -2.46 22.43 -7.54
N HIS A 68 -3.37 21.46 -7.72
CA HIS A 68 -4.79 21.70 -7.95
C HIS A 68 -5.64 21.45 -6.70
N PHE A 69 -6.54 22.39 -6.42
CA PHE A 69 -7.48 22.28 -5.29
C PHE A 69 -8.34 21.02 -5.35
N LEU A 70 -8.80 20.64 -6.55
CA LEU A 70 -9.61 19.42 -6.75
C LEU A 70 -8.83 18.16 -6.36
N SER A 71 -7.55 18.07 -6.71
CA SER A 71 -6.69 16.94 -6.31
C SER A 71 -6.50 16.89 -4.80
N ALA A 72 -6.29 18.04 -4.15
CA ALA A 72 -6.20 18.13 -2.69
C ALA A 72 -7.51 17.73 -2.00
N PHE A 73 -8.65 18.21 -2.51
CA PHE A 73 -9.97 17.88 -1.98
C PHE A 73 -10.30 16.41 -2.17
N ALA A 74 -10.10 15.87 -3.36
CA ALA A 74 -10.32 14.45 -3.66
C ALA A 74 -9.43 13.55 -2.79
N ASN A 75 -8.19 13.94 -2.53
CA ASN A 75 -7.30 13.20 -1.64
C ASN A 75 -7.78 13.27 -0.17
N ARG A 76 -8.33 14.40 0.25
CA ARG A 76 -8.91 14.56 1.59
C ARG A 76 -10.17 13.73 1.79
N VAL A 77 -11.04 13.68 0.79
CA VAL A 77 -12.31 12.93 0.86
C VAL A 77 -12.06 11.44 0.81
N LEU A 78 -11.15 10.98 -0.06
CA LEU A 78 -10.92 9.56 -0.27
C LEU A 78 -9.44 9.30 -0.54
N ALA A 79 -8.63 9.39 0.50
CA ALA A 79 -7.21 9.07 0.42
C ALA A 79 -6.99 7.58 0.08
N PRO A 80 -5.88 7.22 -0.59
CA PRO A 80 -4.89 8.11 -1.22
C PRO A 80 -5.21 8.43 -2.69
N ASN A 81 -4.59 9.48 -3.24
CA ASN A 81 -4.44 9.68 -4.68
C ASN A 81 -3.20 8.92 -5.15
N VAL A 82 -3.30 8.26 -6.29
CA VAL A 82 -2.23 7.46 -6.87
C VAL A 82 -1.74 8.15 -8.13
N TYR A 83 -0.44 8.06 -8.41
CA TYR A 83 0.25 8.71 -9.52
C TYR A 83 1.30 7.77 -10.10
N TYR A 84 1.69 8.06 -11.35
CA TYR A 84 2.78 7.37 -12.03
C TYR A 84 3.90 8.38 -12.36
N LEU A 85 5.13 7.93 -12.23
CA LEU A 85 6.34 8.69 -12.58
C LEU A 85 7.34 7.75 -13.24
N GLN A 86 8.05 8.27 -14.24
CA GLN A 86 9.17 7.60 -14.88
C GLN A 86 10.36 8.56 -14.95
N ARG A 87 11.55 8.05 -14.69
CA ARG A 87 12.81 8.80 -14.77
C ARG A 87 13.89 7.99 -15.46
N ALA A 88 14.71 8.67 -16.28
CA ALA A 88 15.92 8.09 -16.83
C ALA A 88 17.02 8.08 -15.75
N VAL A 89 17.73 6.96 -15.63
CA VAL A 89 18.85 6.78 -14.69
C VAL A 89 19.92 5.97 -15.43
N GLY A 90 21.04 6.61 -15.76
CA GLY A 90 22.05 6.05 -16.66
C GLY A 90 21.46 5.74 -18.04
N GLU A 91 21.72 4.53 -18.55
CA GLU A 91 21.14 4.03 -19.81
C GLU A 91 19.72 3.44 -19.63
N GLY A 92 19.26 3.30 -18.38
CA GLY A 92 17.98 2.71 -18.04
C GLY A 92 16.89 3.75 -17.73
N SER A 93 15.68 3.25 -17.48
CA SER A 93 14.60 4.06 -16.88
C SER A 93 13.95 3.34 -15.72
N VAL A 94 13.84 4.04 -14.60
CA VAL A 94 13.15 3.60 -13.40
C VAL A 94 11.73 4.15 -13.42
N ARG A 95 10.77 3.30 -13.03
CA ARG A 95 9.34 3.61 -13.02
C ARG A 95 8.81 3.44 -11.62
N CYS A 96 7.98 4.37 -11.17
CA CYS A 96 7.28 4.22 -9.91
C CYS A 96 5.80 4.53 -10.02
N LYS A 97 5.03 3.79 -9.23
CA LYS A 97 3.66 4.10 -8.86
C LYS A 97 3.68 4.53 -7.41
N TYR A 98 3.12 5.70 -7.12
CA TYR A 98 3.13 6.22 -5.77
C TYR A 98 1.76 6.73 -5.32
N ALA A 99 1.47 6.53 -4.05
CA ALA A 99 0.26 6.98 -3.39
C ALA A 99 0.58 8.13 -2.42
N VAL A 100 -0.13 9.26 -2.53
CA VAL A 100 0.08 10.42 -1.66
C VAL A 100 -0.88 10.39 -0.49
N LEU A 101 -0.35 10.39 0.73
CA LEU A 101 -1.10 10.34 1.98
C LEU A 101 -0.56 11.41 2.94
N SER A 102 -1.42 12.12 3.65
CA SER A 102 -0.95 13.07 4.67
C SER A 102 -0.53 12.33 5.93
N ILE A 103 0.41 12.86 6.69
CA ILE A 103 0.81 12.27 7.97
C ILE A 103 -0.39 12.13 8.93
N GLY A 104 -1.29 13.12 8.95
CA GLY A 104 -2.50 13.08 9.79
C GLY A 104 -3.50 11.99 9.37
N ASP A 105 -3.64 11.73 8.07
CA ASP A 105 -4.49 10.63 7.58
C ASP A 105 -3.83 9.27 7.77
N LEU A 106 -2.50 9.17 7.71
CA LEU A 106 -1.78 7.97 8.10
C LEU A 106 -2.04 7.65 9.58
N GLU A 107 -1.80 8.62 10.46
CA GLU A 107 -2.01 8.48 11.91
C GLU A 107 -3.46 8.11 12.25
N ARG A 108 -4.44 8.72 11.57
CA ARG A 108 -5.86 8.38 11.73
C ARG A 108 -6.16 7.00 11.17
N GLY A 109 -5.70 6.72 9.95
CA GLY A 109 -5.96 5.50 9.19
C GLY A 109 -5.32 4.24 9.76
N VAL A 110 -4.25 4.38 10.56
CA VAL A 110 -3.65 3.27 11.32
C VAL A 110 -4.17 3.17 12.76
N SER A 111 -5.11 4.03 13.16
CA SER A 111 -5.64 4.02 14.52
C SER A 111 -6.64 2.89 14.74
N ARG A 112 -6.72 2.46 16.00
CA ARG A 112 -7.74 1.55 16.54
C ARG A 112 -9.19 1.99 16.33
N LYS A 113 -9.42 3.29 16.10
CA LYS A 113 -10.72 3.90 15.84
C LYS A 113 -11.11 3.82 14.37
N TRP A 114 -10.13 3.66 13.47
CA TRP A 114 -10.40 3.54 12.04
C TRP A 114 -11.07 2.20 11.73
N PHE A 115 -12.14 2.25 10.96
CA PHE A 115 -12.94 1.08 10.66
C PHE A 115 -12.38 0.29 9.49
N GLU A 116 -12.07 0.98 8.39
CA GLU A 116 -11.61 0.42 7.12
C GLU A 116 -10.20 -0.19 7.23
N SER A 117 -9.99 -1.38 6.69
CA SER A 117 -8.71 -2.12 6.71
C SER A 117 -7.65 -1.65 5.74
N TYR A 118 -7.99 -0.83 4.76
CA TYR A 118 -7.10 -0.48 3.65
C TYR A 118 -5.72 0.05 4.10
N ILE A 119 -5.71 1.01 5.03
CA ILE A 119 -4.46 1.66 5.49
C ILE A 119 -3.71 0.77 6.48
N TRP A 120 -4.31 0.41 7.62
CA TRP A 120 -3.59 -0.42 8.61
C TRP A 120 -3.24 -1.82 8.09
N GLY A 121 -4.03 -2.41 7.20
CA GLY A 121 -3.71 -3.71 6.59
C GLY A 121 -2.56 -3.66 5.59
N ARG A 122 -2.33 -2.50 4.95
CA ARG A 122 -1.15 -2.27 4.09
C ARG A 122 0.10 -1.98 4.92
N PHE A 123 -0.01 -1.11 5.91
CA PHE A 123 1.13 -0.65 6.72
C PHE A 123 1.52 -1.61 7.86
N SER A 124 0.76 -2.68 8.08
CA SER A 124 1.15 -3.79 8.95
C SER A 124 2.09 -4.80 8.26
N GLN A 125 2.36 -4.63 6.97
CA GLN A 125 3.23 -5.51 6.18
C GLN A 125 4.65 -4.92 6.09
N PRO A 126 5.66 -5.70 5.64
CA PRO A 126 7.00 -5.19 5.42
C PRO A 126 7.00 -3.96 4.49
N VAL A 127 7.62 -2.89 4.98
CA VAL A 127 7.88 -1.65 4.25
C VAL A 127 9.25 -1.12 4.68
N ALA A 128 9.98 -0.52 3.74
CA ALA A 128 11.22 0.19 4.02
C ALA A 128 10.96 1.70 4.08
N LEU A 129 11.67 2.41 4.95
CA LEU A 129 11.67 3.86 5.00
C LEU A 129 12.77 4.37 4.05
N ALA A 130 12.36 4.74 2.83
CA ALA A 130 13.26 5.22 1.79
C ALA A 130 13.76 6.65 2.05
N PHE A 131 12.91 7.49 2.64
CA PHE A 131 13.24 8.88 2.97
C PHE A 131 12.48 9.32 4.23
N SER A 132 13.11 10.18 5.03
CA SER A 132 12.46 10.97 6.09
C SER A 132 13.12 12.35 6.15
N ALA A 133 12.32 13.41 6.31
CA ALA A 133 12.80 14.78 6.38
C ALA A 133 13.64 15.05 7.64
N ASP A 134 13.25 14.45 8.76
CA ASP A 134 13.93 14.55 10.05
C ASP A 134 13.64 13.30 10.91
N ASP A 135 14.31 13.21 12.07
CA ASP A 135 14.14 12.09 13.00
C ASP A 135 12.79 12.10 13.72
N THR A 136 12.21 13.28 13.95
CA THR A 136 10.85 13.37 14.51
C THR A 136 9.82 12.72 13.58
N THR A 137 9.93 12.97 12.29
CA THR A 137 9.10 12.40 11.24
C THR A 137 9.34 10.90 11.13
N ARG A 138 10.60 10.47 11.20
CA ARG A 138 10.99 9.05 11.20
C ARG A 138 10.27 8.30 12.32
N ASP A 139 10.32 8.83 13.54
CA ASP A 139 9.71 8.22 14.70
C ASP A 139 8.18 8.21 14.63
N ARG A 140 7.57 9.30 14.14
CA ARG A 140 6.13 9.35 13.89
C ARG A 140 5.68 8.29 12.89
N VAL A 141 6.40 8.13 11.79
CA VAL A 141 6.10 7.11 10.77
C VAL A 141 6.27 5.70 11.34
N ARG A 142 7.37 5.42 12.06
CA ARG A 142 7.59 4.13 12.73
C ARG A 142 6.49 3.80 13.73
N SER A 143 6.06 4.80 14.52
CA SER A 143 4.92 4.68 15.42
C SER A 143 3.62 4.34 14.67
N CYS A 144 3.40 4.91 13.48
CA CYS A 144 2.26 4.57 12.64
C CYS A 144 2.32 3.12 12.13
N LEU A 145 3.48 2.63 11.70
CA LEU A 145 3.67 1.25 11.26
C LEU A 145 3.42 0.27 12.43
N ARG A 146 3.96 0.55 13.62
CA ARG A 146 3.69 -0.22 14.84
C ARG A 146 2.19 -0.26 15.16
N ARG A 147 1.52 0.89 15.11
CA ARG A 147 0.07 1.02 15.34
C ARG A 147 -0.77 0.29 14.29
N ALA A 148 -0.31 0.21 13.05
CA ALA A 148 -0.96 -0.55 12.00
C ALA A 148 -0.96 -2.05 12.34
N VAL A 149 0.19 -2.59 12.76
CA VAL A 149 0.32 -3.98 13.25
C VAL A 149 -0.61 -4.24 14.44
N ILE A 150 -0.57 -3.37 15.46
CA ILE A 150 -1.45 -3.46 16.63
C ILE A 150 -2.92 -3.50 16.21
N THR A 151 -3.33 -2.60 15.31
CA THR A 151 -4.73 -2.51 14.86
C THR A 151 -5.15 -3.73 14.07
N LEU A 152 -4.29 -4.27 13.19
CA LEU A 152 -4.56 -5.50 12.47
C LEU A 152 -4.73 -6.67 13.45
N LEU A 153 -3.78 -6.87 14.37
CA LEU A 153 -3.80 -7.99 15.31
C LEU A 153 -5.00 -7.92 16.27
N ASP A 154 -5.30 -6.74 16.84
CA ASP A 154 -6.50 -6.51 17.66
C ASP A 154 -7.79 -6.90 16.94
N ARG A 155 -7.86 -6.68 15.62
CA ARG A 155 -9.05 -7.00 14.82
C ARG A 155 -9.06 -8.45 14.35
N THR A 156 -7.90 -9.10 14.28
CA THR A 156 -7.74 -10.48 13.80
C THR A 156 -7.94 -11.49 14.92
N LEU A 157 -7.37 -11.25 16.10
CA LEU A 157 -7.36 -12.18 17.22
C LEU A 157 -8.74 -12.74 17.61
N PRO A 158 -9.81 -11.93 17.69
CA PRO A 158 -11.14 -12.47 17.99
C PRO A 158 -11.68 -13.45 16.94
N CYS A 159 -11.16 -13.41 15.70
CA CYS A 159 -11.51 -14.31 14.60
C CYS A 159 -10.51 -15.47 14.44
N ALA A 160 -9.39 -15.46 15.17
CA ALA A 160 -8.39 -16.52 15.17
C ALA A 160 -8.71 -17.58 16.24
N PRO A 161 -8.22 -18.83 16.10
CA PRO A 161 -8.28 -19.82 17.17
C PRO A 161 -7.58 -19.31 18.45
N PRO A 162 -7.89 -19.87 19.63
CA PRO A 162 -7.24 -19.45 20.89
C PRO A 162 -5.74 -19.73 20.94
N ASN A 163 -5.23 -20.62 20.09
CA ASN A 163 -3.82 -20.97 19.98
C ASN A 163 -3.49 -21.30 18.51
N GLY A 164 -2.22 -21.20 18.16
CA GLY A 164 -1.71 -21.53 16.84
C GLY A 164 -0.32 -20.94 16.62
N THR A 165 0.12 -20.91 15.37
CA THR A 165 1.39 -20.29 15.00
C THR A 165 1.22 -18.81 14.64
N ILE A 166 2.28 -18.02 14.81
CA ILE A 166 2.30 -16.61 14.40
C ILE A 166 2.05 -16.49 12.89
N SER A 167 2.60 -17.39 12.07
CA SER A 167 2.36 -17.40 10.63
C SER A 167 0.87 -17.55 10.28
N GLU A 168 0.17 -18.49 10.90
CA GLU A 168 -1.28 -18.69 10.69
C GLU A 168 -2.10 -17.48 11.15
N LEU A 169 -1.70 -16.83 12.25
CA LEU A 169 -2.34 -15.62 12.73
C LEU A 169 -2.24 -14.49 11.69
N TRP A 170 -1.04 -14.28 11.14
CA TRP A 170 -0.80 -13.25 10.13
C TRP A 170 -1.45 -13.56 8.80
N GLU A 171 -1.40 -14.81 8.34
CA GLU A 171 -2.10 -15.24 7.13
C GLU A 171 -3.59 -14.94 7.26
N ARG A 172 -4.20 -15.31 8.39
CA ARG A 172 -5.61 -15.02 8.66
C ARG A 172 -5.91 -13.53 8.67
N GLY A 173 -5.09 -12.72 9.33
CA GLY A 173 -5.26 -11.27 9.37
C GLY A 173 -5.18 -10.63 7.98
N LEU A 174 -4.21 -11.06 7.18
CA LEU A 174 -4.02 -10.59 5.81
C LEU A 174 -5.14 -11.05 4.88
N VAL A 175 -5.63 -12.29 5.01
CA VAL A 175 -6.81 -12.79 4.28
C VAL A 175 -8.04 -11.95 4.61
N LEU A 176 -8.28 -11.67 5.90
CA LEU A 176 -9.39 -10.82 6.33
C LEU A 176 -9.27 -9.41 5.73
N SER A 177 -8.09 -8.80 5.79
CA SER A 177 -7.82 -7.49 5.19
C SER A 177 -8.02 -7.48 3.68
N TYR A 178 -7.44 -8.44 2.96
CA TYR A 178 -7.49 -8.48 1.49
C TYR A 178 -8.90 -8.74 0.96
N ALA A 179 -9.71 -9.51 1.70
CA ALA A 179 -11.10 -9.73 1.33
C ALA A 179 -11.95 -8.45 1.33
N THR A 180 -11.47 -7.36 1.95
CA THR A 180 -12.14 -6.04 1.94
C THR A 180 -11.77 -5.18 0.74
N GLU A 181 -10.78 -5.58 -0.05
CA GLU A 181 -10.28 -4.81 -1.18
C GLU A 181 -10.71 -5.45 -2.51
N LEU A 182 -10.80 -4.65 -3.57
CA LEU A 182 -10.89 -5.15 -4.94
C LEU A 182 -9.47 -5.39 -5.46
N ARG A 183 -8.98 -6.63 -5.34
CA ARG A 183 -7.69 -7.05 -5.89
C ARG A 183 -7.87 -8.10 -6.97
N ALA A 184 -7.08 -8.01 -8.03
CA ALA A 184 -6.97 -9.03 -9.06
C ALA A 184 -5.89 -10.09 -8.75
N GLU A 185 -5.25 -10.02 -7.57
CA GLU A 185 -4.20 -10.95 -7.15
C GLU A 185 -4.79 -12.32 -6.76
N GLY A 186 -4.04 -13.41 -6.99
CA GLY A 186 -4.47 -14.77 -6.65
C GLY A 186 -4.58 -15.04 -5.15
N SER A 187 -5.42 -16.01 -4.78
CA SER A 187 -5.75 -16.37 -3.39
C SER A 187 -4.55 -16.80 -2.52
N ARG A 188 -3.42 -17.21 -3.12
CA ARG A 188 -2.19 -17.62 -2.42
C ARG A 188 -1.31 -16.46 -1.95
N ARG A 189 -1.60 -15.22 -2.35
CA ARG A 189 -0.73 -14.08 -2.05
C ARG A 189 -0.44 -13.86 -0.55
N PRO A 190 -1.41 -14.02 0.37
CA PRO A 190 -1.16 -13.88 1.81
C PRO A 190 -0.18 -14.92 2.36
N SER A 191 -0.35 -16.20 2.03
CA SER A 191 0.53 -17.27 2.55
C SER A 191 1.96 -17.09 2.05
N THR A 192 2.15 -16.81 0.76
CA THR A 192 3.47 -16.50 0.18
C THR A 192 4.11 -15.28 0.86
N LEU A 193 3.34 -14.23 1.15
CA LEU A 193 3.88 -13.05 1.82
C LEU A 193 4.38 -13.38 3.24
N VAL A 194 3.63 -14.21 3.98
CA VAL A 194 4.00 -14.63 5.33
C VAL A 194 5.21 -15.54 5.32
N GLU A 195 5.31 -16.47 4.36
CA GLU A 195 6.48 -17.33 4.19
C GLU A 195 7.76 -16.53 3.95
N TYR A 196 7.76 -15.61 2.98
CA TYR A 196 8.93 -14.75 2.73
C TYR A 196 9.22 -13.78 3.88
N GLY A 197 8.18 -13.31 4.56
CA GLY A 197 8.26 -12.29 5.61
C GLY A 197 8.29 -12.84 7.04
N ALA A 198 8.50 -14.14 7.24
CA ALA A 198 8.30 -14.80 8.53
C ALA A 198 9.08 -14.13 9.67
N GLY A 199 10.34 -13.74 9.43
CA GLY A 199 11.16 -13.03 10.41
C GLY A 199 10.59 -11.67 10.81
N PHE A 200 10.08 -10.89 9.84
CA PHE A 200 9.41 -9.62 10.12
C PHE A 200 8.15 -9.83 10.96
N PHE A 201 7.29 -10.78 10.58
CA PHE A 201 6.02 -11.01 11.27
C PHE A 201 6.23 -11.53 12.71
N GLN A 202 7.24 -12.37 12.93
CA GLN A 202 7.65 -12.79 14.26
C GLN A 202 8.05 -11.57 15.12
N GLN A 203 9.06 -10.81 14.67
CA GLN A 203 9.57 -9.64 15.40
C GLN A 203 8.47 -8.58 15.63
N ALA A 204 7.61 -8.35 14.63
CA ALA A 204 6.54 -7.37 14.73
C ALA A 204 5.48 -7.81 15.76
N THR A 205 5.19 -9.11 15.86
CA THR A 205 4.26 -9.65 16.87
C THR A 205 4.82 -9.50 18.27
N GLU A 206 6.07 -9.92 18.47
CA GLU A 206 6.76 -9.79 19.76
C GLU A 206 6.84 -8.34 20.22
N ALA A 207 7.20 -7.42 19.30
CA ALA A 207 7.33 -5.99 19.60
C ALA A 207 6.03 -5.32 20.06
N VAL A 208 4.87 -5.89 19.73
CA VAL A 208 3.56 -5.29 20.06
C VAL A 208 2.72 -6.11 21.03
N ALA A 209 3.15 -7.32 21.42
CA ALA A 209 2.33 -8.27 22.18
C ALA A 209 1.68 -7.62 23.42
N VAL A 210 2.48 -6.90 24.22
CA VAL A 210 2.02 -6.22 25.45
C VAL A 210 1.11 -5.00 25.20
N GLN A 211 1.05 -4.52 23.96
CA GLN A 211 0.24 -3.36 23.58
C GLN A 211 -1.13 -3.77 23.04
N LEU A 212 -1.39 -5.07 22.83
CA LEU A 212 -2.65 -5.58 22.30
C LEU A 212 -3.78 -5.44 23.34
N ARG A 213 -5.02 -5.30 22.86
CA ARG A 213 -6.20 -5.15 23.74
C ARG A 213 -6.63 -6.43 24.42
N TRP A 214 -6.23 -7.57 23.86
CA TRP A 214 -6.65 -8.89 24.32
C TRP A 214 -5.46 -9.58 24.98
N SER A 215 -5.75 -10.47 25.93
CA SER A 215 -4.73 -11.36 26.48
C SER A 215 -4.05 -12.11 25.34
N PHE A 216 -2.75 -11.90 25.19
CA PHE A 216 -1.95 -12.42 24.10
C PHE A 216 -0.55 -12.73 24.59
N GLU A 217 -0.13 -13.97 24.42
CA GLU A 217 1.18 -14.49 24.82
C GLU A 217 1.84 -15.11 23.60
N VAL A 218 3.15 -14.94 23.50
CA VAL A 218 3.99 -15.52 22.45
C VAL A 218 4.97 -16.49 23.11
N ASP A 219 5.03 -17.70 22.59
CA ASP A 219 5.98 -18.74 22.99
C ASP A 219 6.69 -19.27 21.74
N GLY A 220 7.89 -18.73 21.48
CA GLY A 220 8.60 -18.95 20.23
C GLY A 220 7.73 -18.57 19.03
N ARG A 221 7.46 -19.54 18.15
CA ARG A 221 6.60 -19.33 16.95
C ARG A 221 5.11 -19.49 17.22
N ASN A 222 4.73 -19.88 18.43
CA ASN A 222 3.34 -20.12 18.81
C ASN A 222 2.78 -18.91 19.55
N TYR A 223 1.46 -18.79 19.52
CA TYR A 223 0.74 -17.81 20.32
C TYR A 223 -0.40 -18.45 21.09
N ARG A 224 -0.78 -17.80 22.19
CA ARG A 224 -2.02 -18.04 22.92
C ARG A 224 -2.77 -16.73 23.05
N ALA A 225 -4.07 -16.75 22.77
CA ALA A 225 -4.92 -15.58 22.83
C ALA A 225 -6.26 -15.89 23.49
N ALA A 226 -6.69 -15.04 24.42
CA ALA A 226 -8.00 -15.15 25.07
C ALA A 226 -8.88 -13.89 24.91
N PRO A 227 -9.29 -13.50 23.68
CA PRO A 227 -10.37 -12.54 23.50
C PRO A 227 -11.69 -13.07 24.10
N PRO A 228 -12.49 -12.25 24.80
CA PRO A 228 -13.79 -12.67 25.34
C PRO A 228 -14.77 -13.14 24.26
N ASP A 229 -15.61 -14.12 24.57
CA ASP A 229 -16.51 -14.75 23.57
C ASP A 229 -17.46 -13.76 22.89
N ARG A 230 -18.01 -12.79 23.65
CA ARG A 230 -18.83 -11.70 23.09
C ARG A 230 -18.09 -10.95 21.97
N VAL A 231 -16.79 -10.72 22.12
CA VAL A 231 -15.97 -10.01 21.12
C VAL A 231 -15.78 -10.90 19.88
N ARG A 232 -15.60 -12.20 20.06
CA ARG A 232 -15.46 -13.16 18.94
C ARG A 232 -16.69 -13.17 18.04
N GLN A 233 -17.89 -13.12 18.63
CA GLN A 233 -19.16 -13.05 17.89
C GLN A 233 -19.28 -11.74 17.09
N HIS A 234 -19.07 -10.59 17.74
CA HIS A 234 -19.15 -9.28 17.07
C HIS A 234 -18.06 -9.08 16.02
N ALA A 235 -16.88 -9.67 16.19
CA ALA A 235 -15.76 -9.48 15.26
C ALA A 235 -16.06 -10.03 13.86
N ARG A 236 -16.76 -11.17 13.76
CA ARG A 236 -17.15 -11.76 12.46
C ARG A 236 -18.08 -10.82 11.69
N LEU A 237 -19.09 -10.28 12.37
CA LEU A 237 -20.01 -9.29 11.79
C LEU A 237 -19.26 -8.01 11.40
N ALA A 238 -18.38 -7.51 12.27
CA ALA A 238 -17.58 -6.33 11.97
C ALA A 238 -16.69 -6.52 10.72
N TRP A 239 -16.11 -7.72 10.51
CA TRP A 239 -15.36 -8.03 9.30
C TRP A 239 -16.24 -8.17 8.06
N ALA A 240 -17.45 -8.72 8.17
CA ALA A 240 -18.41 -8.73 7.07
C ALA A 240 -18.79 -7.30 6.64
N LEU A 241 -19.04 -6.42 7.61
CA LEU A 241 -19.30 -5.00 7.36
C LEU A 241 -18.08 -4.29 6.73
N ARG A 242 -16.86 -4.55 7.24
CA ARG A 242 -15.62 -4.04 6.63
C ARG A 242 -15.45 -4.49 5.19
N ARG A 243 -15.85 -5.74 4.88
CA ARG A 243 -15.80 -6.27 3.52
C ARG A 243 -16.73 -5.51 2.58
N ALA A 244 -17.97 -5.29 2.99
CA ALA A 244 -18.92 -4.51 2.19
C ALA A 244 -18.46 -3.06 2.01
N SER A 245 -18.09 -2.39 3.11
CA SER A 245 -17.65 -0.99 3.07
C SER A 245 -16.34 -0.83 2.28
N GLY A 246 -15.38 -1.72 2.46
CA GLY A 246 -14.08 -1.68 1.79
C GLY A 246 -14.20 -1.88 0.28
N LYS A 247 -15.09 -2.78 -0.16
CA LYS A 247 -15.36 -2.97 -1.60
C LYS A 247 -16.01 -1.73 -2.20
N LEU A 248 -17.00 -1.14 -1.53
CA LEU A 248 -17.61 0.11 -1.96
C LEU A 248 -16.57 1.24 -2.07
N LEU A 249 -15.75 1.42 -1.05
CA LEU A 249 -14.69 2.44 -1.06
C LEU A 249 -13.62 2.16 -2.12
N SER A 250 -13.32 0.89 -2.42
CA SER A 250 -12.42 0.52 -3.52
C SER A 250 -12.98 0.94 -4.87
N VAL A 251 -14.28 0.73 -5.11
CA VAL A 251 -14.98 1.21 -6.31
C VAL A 251 -14.94 2.73 -6.39
N LEU A 252 -15.25 3.42 -5.29
CA LEU A 252 -15.18 4.90 -5.24
C LEU A 252 -13.76 5.42 -5.50
N ARG A 253 -12.73 4.72 -4.98
CA ARG A 253 -11.31 5.06 -5.26
C ARG A 253 -10.99 4.87 -6.73
N LEU A 254 -11.48 3.81 -7.36
CA LEU A 254 -11.31 3.58 -8.80
C LEU A 254 -11.98 4.68 -9.62
N PHE A 255 -13.23 5.03 -9.30
CA PHE A 255 -13.91 6.14 -9.96
C PHE A 255 -13.15 7.46 -9.78
N LYS A 256 -12.70 7.77 -8.56
CA LYS A 256 -11.87 8.95 -8.30
C LYS A 256 -10.54 8.92 -9.06
N ALA A 257 -9.91 7.75 -9.18
CA ALA A 257 -8.65 7.59 -9.91
C ALA A 257 -8.80 7.95 -11.39
N LEU A 258 -9.97 7.74 -12.01
CA LEU A 258 -10.24 8.17 -13.39
C LEU A 258 -10.10 9.69 -13.60
N PHE A 259 -10.22 10.48 -12.53
CA PHE A 259 -10.09 11.94 -12.56
C PHE A 259 -8.77 12.47 -11.99
N THR A 260 -8.07 11.67 -11.18
CA THR A 260 -6.89 12.13 -10.40
C THR A 260 -5.59 11.41 -10.76
N PHE A 261 -5.65 10.30 -11.50
CA PHE A 261 -4.49 9.47 -11.80
C PHE A 261 -3.66 10.02 -12.97
N GLU A 262 -2.87 11.06 -12.69
CA GLU A 262 -1.92 11.60 -13.65
C GLU A 262 -0.82 10.56 -13.95
N GLY A 263 -0.56 10.34 -15.25
CA GLY A 263 0.36 9.30 -15.74
C GLY A 263 -0.20 7.87 -15.72
N GLY A 264 -1.44 7.67 -15.24
CA GLY A 264 -2.06 6.35 -15.19
C GLY A 264 -2.25 5.68 -16.54
N PHE A 265 -2.50 6.48 -17.57
CA PHE A 265 -2.57 6.02 -18.95
C PHE A 265 -1.22 5.47 -19.41
N ASP A 266 -0.13 6.20 -19.18
CA ASP A 266 1.22 5.76 -19.58
C ASP A 266 1.62 4.47 -18.86
N TYR A 267 1.20 4.31 -17.60
CA TYR A 267 1.32 3.05 -16.87
C TYR A 267 0.54 1.90 -17.55
N ILE A 268 -0.72 2.13 -17.93
CA ILE A 268 -1.54 1.10 -18.60
C ILE A 268 -0.92 0.72 -19.96
N ALA A 269 -0.46 1.70 -20.74
CA ALA A 269 0.24 1.44 -22.00
C ALA A 269 1.46 0.55 -21.74
N TRP A 270 2.39 0.96 -20.88
CA TRP A 270 3.59 0.17 -20.57
C TRP A 270 3.25 -1.26 -20.14
N LYS A 271 2.22 -1.44 -19.30
CA LYS A 271 1.82 -2.76 -18.82
C LYS A 271 1.31 -3.65 -19.96
N LEU A 272 0.53 -3.06 -20.87
CA LEU A 272 0.02 -3.76 -22.04
C LEU A 272 1.13 -4.04 -23.06
N GLU A 273 2.08 -3.11 -23.25
CA GLU A 273 3.25 -3.30 -24.12
C GLU A 273 4.10 -4.48 -23.63
N ARG A 274 4.35 -4.56 -22.31
CA ARG A 274 5.14 -5.63 -21.70
C ARG A 274 4.53 -7.02 -21.89
N HIS A 275 3.20 -7.13 -21.84
CA HIS A 275 2.52 -8.42 -22.00
C HIS A 275 2.18 -8.77 -23.45
N SER A 276 1.96 -7.78 -24.32
CA SER A 276 1.57 -7.99 -25.71
C SER A 276 2.73 -7.90 -26.72
N GLY A 277 3.86 -7.31 -26.32
CA GLY A 277 5.01 -7.04 -27.20
C GLY A 277 4.78 -5.93 -28.24
N LYS A 278 3.61 -5.28 -28.24
CA LYS A 278 3.26 -4.21 -29.20
C LYS A 278 3.34 -2.85 -28.52
N VAL A 279 3.89 -1.85 -29.19
CA VAL A 279 3.89 -0.44 -28.73
C VAL A 279 2.46 0.11 -28.75
N ILE A 280 2.04 0.76 -27.66
CA ILE A 280 0.66 1.24 -27.47
C ILE A 280 0.68 2.75 -27.23
N THR A 281 0.34 3.49 -28.28
CA THR A 281 0.17 4.94 -28.21
C THR A 281 -1.24 5.29 -27.74
N ILE A 282 -1.36 5.98 -26.61
CA ILE A 282 -2.67 6.39 -26.08
C ILE A 282 -3.16 7.65 -26.79
N PRO A 283 -4.37 7.63 -27.39
CA PRO A 283 -4.89 8.80 -28.10
C PRO A 283 -5.08 10.02 -27.20
N PRO A 284 -4.79 11.25 -27.69
CA PRO A 284 -4.99 12.48 -26.91
C PRO A 284 -6.42 12.68 -26.38
N LYS A 285 -7.43 12.22 -27.13
CA LYS A 285 -8.84 12.27 -26.72
C LYS A 285 -9.13 11.43 -25.48
N VAL A 286 -8.47 10.27 -25.33
CA VAL A 286 -8.58 9.39 -24.16
C VAL A 286 -7.94 10.05 -22.94
N ARG A 287 -6.79 10.71 -23.12
CA ARG A 287 -6.14 11.47 -22.04
C ARG A 287 -7.01 12.65 -21.56
N LYS A 288 -7.69 13.35 -22.48
CA LYS A 288 -8.50 14.53 -22.17
C LYS A 288 -9.88 14.21 -21.58
N TYR A 289 -10.55 13.18 -22.09
CA TYR A 289 -11.89 12.77 -21.65
C TYR A 289 -11.96 11.26 -21.43
N PRO A 290 -11.36 10.75 -20.34
CA PRO A 290 -11.18 9.33 -20.12
C PRO A 290 -12.50 8.56 -20.09
N LEU A 291 -13.52 9.05 -19.37
CA LEU A 291 -14.80 8.36 -19.25
C LEU A 291 -15.55 8.14 -20.56
N LEU A 292 -15.35 9.02 -21.55
CA LEU A 292 -16.02 8.93 -22.85
C LEU A 292 -15.27 8.02 -23.82
N PHE A 293 -13.94 8.12 -23.86
CA PHE A 293 -13.14 7.48 -24.91
C PHE A 293 -12.37 6.24 -24.45
N VAL A 294 -12.29 5.94 -23.14
CA VAL A 294 -11.59 4.73 -22.68
C VAL A 294 -12.26 3.46 -23.19
N TRP A 295 -13.59 3.44 -23.32
CA TRP A 295 -14.34 2.28 -23.82
C TRP A 295 -14.00 1.96 -25.28
N GLY A 296 -13.98 2.98 -26.15
CA GLY A 296 -13.60 2.80 -27.54
C GLY A 296 -12.12 2.39 -27.70
N PHE A 297 -11.25 2.89 -26.83
CA PHE A 297 -9.84 2.48 -26.79
C PHE A 297 -9.67 1.03 -26.33
N MET A 298 -10.36 0.63 -25.26
CA MET A 298 -10.37 -0.76 -24.77
C MET A 298 -10.93 -1.74 -25.81
N TRP A 299 -12.01 -1.36 -26.50
CA TRP A 299 -12.57 -2.16 -27.59
C TRP A 299 -11.58 -2.34 -28.75
N ARG A 300 -10.89 -1.26 -29.14
CA ARG A 300 -9.83 -1.32 -30.16
C ARG A 300 -8.71 -2.26 -29.74
N LEU A 301 -8.23 -2.16 -28.51
CA LEU A 301 -7.19 -3.03 -27.98
C LEU A 301 -7.61 -4.51 -27.91
N TYR A 302 -8.88 -4.79 -27.57
CA TYR A 302 -9.46 -6.12 -27.62
C TYR A 302 -9.48 -6.67 -29.06
N ARG A 303 -9.96 -5.87 -30.03
CA ARG A 303 -9.98 -6.24 -31.44
C ARG A 303 -8.58 -6.47 -32.01
N ASP A 304 -7.59 -5.71 -31.55
CA ASP A 304 -6.19 -5.80 -31.98
C ASP A 304 -5.43 -6.96 -31.26
N GLY A 305 -6.14 -7.76 -30.45
CA GLY A 305 -5.64 -8.94 -29.75
C GLY A 305 -4.70 -8.66 -28.59
N VAL A 306 -4.64 -7.40 -28.13
CA VAL A 306 -3.78 -6.94 -27.02
C VAL A 306 -4.40 -7.26 -25.67
N LEU A 307 -5.73 -7.18 -25.59
CA LEU A 307 -6.53 -7.60 -24.45
C LEU A 307 -7.25 -8.90 -24.79
N ARG A 308 -7.22 -9.87 -23.88
CA ARG A 308 -7.97 -11.12 -23.97
C ARG A 308 -9.10 -11.12 -22.95
#